data_AF-A0A4Y2KU10-F1
#
_entry.id   AF-A0A4Y2KU10-F1
#
_cell.length_a   1.000
_cell.length_b   1.000
_cell.length_c   1.000
_cell.angle_alpha   90.00
_cell.angle_beta   90.00
_cell.angle_gamma   90.00
#
_symmetry.space_group_name_H-M   'P 1'
#
loop_
_entity.id
_entity.type
_entity.pdbx_description
1 polymer ?
#
loop_
_entity_poly.entity_id
_entity_poly.type
_entity_poly.pdbx_seq_one_letter_code
_entity_poly.pdbx_strand_id
1 'polypeptide(L)'
;MMWNNCENAFLFDISTSSTTEFTKRDVLPQIARLFDPLGLLDPIISKAKIFLQRPWMLQIDWSQKLRSDIAQKWSSFIASLSYVKNIKIPRFVL
;
A
#
# COMPACT_ATOMS: atom_id res chain seq x y z
N MET A 1 4.07 4.26 -9.95
CA MET A 1 5.19 3.65 -10.69
C MET A 1 5.76 4.69 -11.66
N MET A 2 7.08 4.79 -11.76
CA MET A 2 7.75 5.66 -12.73
C MET A 2 8.82 4.84 -13.47
N TRP A 3 8.96 5.09 -14.77
CA TRP A 3 10.02 4.49 -15.57
C TRP A 3 11.29 5.34 -15.49
N ASN A 4 12.41 4.71 -15.12
CA ASN A 4 13.73 5.31 -15.26
C ASN A 4 14.37 4.84 -16.58
N ASN A 5 14.52 5.77 -17.52
CA ASN A 5 15.14 5.52 -18.82
C ASN A 5 16.62 5.14 -18.72
N CYS A 6 17.37 5.85 -17.87
CA CYS A 6 18.82 5.69 -17.78
C CYS A 6 19.21 4.34 -17.18
N GLU A 7 18.46 3.87 -16.18
CA GLU A 7 18.71 2.57 -15.53
C GLU A 7 17.88 1.43 -16.15
N ASN A 8 17.04 1.73 -17.15
CA ASN A 8 16.07 0.81 -17.75
C ASN A 8 15.31 -0.03 -16.69
N ALA A 9 14.82 0.64 -15.65
CA ALA A 9 14.19 0.00 -14.49
C ALA A 9 12.89 0.70 -14.10
N PHE A 10 11.99 -0.06 -13.46
CA PHE A 10 10.80 0.51 -12.81
C PHE A 10 11.13 0.93 -11.38
N LEU A 11 10.71 2.14 -11.03
CA LEU A 11 10.81 2.71 -9.69
C LEU A 11 9.41 2.93 -9.10
N PHE A 12 9.31 2.80 -7.79
CA PHE A 12 8.07 2.96 -7.05
C PHE A 12 8.22 4.06 -6.00
N ASP A 13 7.57 5.20 -6.23
CA ASP A 13 7.45 6.23 -5.19
C ASP A 13 6.13 6.09 -4.45
N ILE A 14 6.22 5.81 -3.15
CA ILE A 14 5.08 5.66 -2.25
C ILE A 14 5.24 6.68 -1.12
N SER A 15 4.40 7.70 -1.08
CA SER A 15 4.37 8.62 0.07
C SER A 15 3.69 7.95 1.26
N THR A 16 4.40 7.83 2.38
CA THR A 16 3.86 7.32 3.64
C THR A 16 3.51 8.50 4.56
N SER A 17 2.27 8.59 5.04
CA SER A 17 1.91 9.55 6.11
C SER A 17 2.11 8.90 7.48
N SER A 18 2.54 9.67 8.47
CA SER A 18 2.78 9.22 9.86
C SER A 18 1.50 9.20 10.72
N THR A 19 0.33 9.16 10.10
CA THR A 19 -0.95 9.12 10.81
C THR A 19 -1.10 7.80 11.57
N THR A 20 -1.65 7.86 12.78
CA THR A 20 -1.87 6.68 13.64
C THR A 20 -3.35 6.34 13.81
N GLU A 21 -4.23 7.26 13.47
CA GLU A 21 -5.68 7.06 13.46
C GLU A 21 -6.19 6.93 12.02
N PHE A 22 -6.95 5.86 11.76
CA PHE A 22 -7.49 5.60 10.42
C PHE A 22 -8.95 5.17 10.53
N THR A 23 -9.73 5.52 9.52
CA THR A 23 -11.05 4.93 9.23
C THR A 23 -10.94 3.99 8.03
N LYS A 24 -11.98 3.19 7.75
CA LYS A 24 -12.02 2.40 6.49
C LYS A 24 -11.89 3.32 5.26
N ARG A 25 -12.51 4.50 5.34
CA ARG A 25 -12.47 5.54 4.30
C ARG A 25 -11.06 6.05 4.03
N ASP A 26 -10.18 6.09 5.03
CA ASP A 26 -8.80 6.55 4.86
C ASP A 26 -7.88 5.46 4.29
N VAL A 27 -8.18 4.20 4.60
CA VAL A 27 -7.39 3.04 4.13
C VAL A 27 -7.60 2.81 2.64
N LEU A 28 -8.85 2.90 2.15
CA LEU A 28 -9.16 2.56 0.75
C LEU A 28 -8.35 3.40 -0.27
N PRO A 29 -8.31 4.75 -0.19
CA PRO A 29 -7.49 5.56 -1.08
C PRO A 29 -6.00 5.22 -0.99
N GLN A 30 -5.49 4.87 0.18
CA GLN A 30 -4.09 4.47 0.33
C GLN A 30 -3.78 3.18 -0.44
N ILE A 31 -4.70 2.20 -0.44
CA ILE A 31 -4.58 0.99 -1.25
C ILE A 31 -4.64 1.33 -2.74
N ALA A 32 -5.56 2.21 -3.14
CA ALA A 32 -5.71 2.62 -4.53
C ALA A 32 -4.45 3.32 -5.07
N ARG A 33 -3.69 4.04 -4.24
CA ARG A 33 -2.42 4.67 -4.61
C ARG A 33 -1.30 3.67 -4.92
N LEU A 34 -1.43 2.43 -4.48
CA LEU A 34 -0.51 1.34 -4.82
C LEU A 34 -0.78 0.76 -6.22
N PHE A 35 -1.63 1.40 -7.03
CA PHE A 35 -1.93 0.96 -8.39
C PHE A 35 -0.66 0.65 -9.18
N ASP A 36 -0.63 -0.57 -9.70
CA ASP A 36 0.46 -1.09 -10.50
C ASP A 36 -0.10 -1.76 -11.76
N PRO A 37 0.00 -1.10 -12.93
CA PRO A 37 -0.56 -1.64 -14.18
C PRO A 37 0.16 -2.91 -14.66
N LEU A 38 1.36 -3.19 -14.16
CA LEU A 38 2.18 -4.34 -14.56
C LEU A 38 2.11 -5.51 -13.56
N GLY A 39 1.43 -5.32 -12.41
CA GLY A 39 1.30 -6.35 -11.37
C GLY A 39 2.61 -6.73 -10.66
N LEU A 40 3.67 -5.95 -10.80
CA LEU A 40 4.98 -6.16 -10.16
C LEU A 40 4.90 -6.08 -8.62
N LEU A 41 3.96 -5.31 -8.09
CA LEU A 41 3.68 -5.15 -6.65
C LEU A 41 2.45 -5.96 -6.18
N ASP A 42 1.95 -6.90 -6.99
CA ASP A 42 0.73 -7.66 -6.67
C ASP A 42 0.72 -8.30 -5.27
N PRO A 43 1.82 -8.90 -4.77
CA PRO A 43 1.86 -9.43 -3.40
C PRO A 43 1.65 -8.37 -2.32
N ILE A 44 2.13 -7.15 -2.54
CA ILE A 44 1.99 -6.02 -1.61
C ILE A 44 0.56 -5.48 -1.65
N ILE A 45 0.02 -5.28 -2.85
CA ILE A 45 -1.37 -4.83 -3.05
C ILE A 45 -2.34 -5.87 -2.46
N SER A 46 -2.07 -7.15 -2.65
CA SER A 46 -2.87 -8.25 -2.10
C SER A 46 -2.89 -8.26 -0.58
N LYS A 47 -1.73 -8.06 0.07
CA LYS A 47 -1.66 -7.88 1.54
C LYS A 47 -2.50 -6.69 2.01
N ALA A 48 -2.45 -5.58 1.28
CA ALA A 48 -3.24 -4.40 1.61
C ALA A 48 -4.76 -4.66 1.48
N LYS A 49 -5.18 -5.38 0.43
CA LYS A 49 -6.58 -5.80 0.23
C LYS A 49 -7.05 -6.78 1.33
N ILE A 50 -6.23 -7.77 1.69
CA ILE A 50 -6.50 -8.70 2.80
C ILE A 50 -6.65 -7.95 4.12
N PHE A 51 -5.80 -6.94 4.36
CA PHE A 51 -5.95 -6.08 5.52
C PHE A 51 -7.34 -5.42 5.54
N LEU A 52 -7.75 -4.81 4.42
CA LEU A 52 -9.04 -4.11 4.33
C LEU A 52 -10.23 -5.04 4.62
N GLN A 53 -10.16 -6.31 4.21
CA GLN A 53 -11.20 -7.32 4.49
C GLN A 53 -11.47 -7.50 5.99
N ARG A 54 -10.46 -7.35 6.86
CA ARG A 54 -10.63 -7.55 8.32
C ARG A 54 -11.59 -6.54 8.97
N PRO A 55 -11.43 -5.22 8.80
CA PRO A 55 -12.45 -4.25 9.19
C PRO A 55 -13.85 -4.51 8.62
N TRP A 56 -13.97 -5.05 7.40
CA TRP A 56 -15.26 -5.43 6.82
C TRP A 56 -15.94 -6.55 7.60
N MET A 57 -15.21 -7.62 7.91
CA MET A 57 -15.73 -8.74 8.71
C MET A 57 -16.13 -8.33 10.13
N LEU A 58 -15.45 -7.32 10.69
CA LEU A 58 -15.77 -6.77 12.02
C LEU A 58 -16.93 -5.78 12.01
N GLN A 59 -17.57 -5.55 10.86
CA GLN A 59 -18.70 -4.62 10.70
C GLN A 59 -18.44 -3.19 11.24
N ILE A 60 -17.17 -2.75 11.24
CA ILE A 60 -16.81 -1.37 11.60
C ILE A 60 -17.44 -0.42 10.57
N ASP A 61 -18.04 0.70 10.99
CA ASP A 61 -18.62 1.64 10.02
C ASP A 61 -17.54 2.27 9.10
N TRP A 62 -17.95 2.75 7.93
CA TRP A 62 -17.07 3.40 6.96
C TRP A 62 -16.27 4.58 7.54
N SER A 63 -16.89 5.38 8.40
CA SER A 63 -16.30 6.57 9.02
C SER A 63 -15.88 6.35 10.48
N GLN A 64 -16.10 5.15 11.01
CA GLN A 64 -15.69 4.80 12.36
C GLN A 64 -14.17 4.56 12.41
N LYS A 65 -13.54 5.07 13.48
CA LYS A 65 -12.12 4.83 13.76
C LYS A 65 -11.86 3.33 13.91
N LEU A 66 -10.78 2.86 13.28
CA LEU A 66 -10.28 1.51 13.48
C LEU A 66 -9.85 1.35 14.94
N ARG A 67 -10.07 0.16 15.50
CA ARG A 67 -9.52 -0.23 16.80
C ARG A 67 -7.99 -0.09 16.77
N SER A 68 -7.41 0.25 17.92
CA SER A 68 -5.97 0.50 18.06
C SER A 68 -5.11 -0.66 17.52
N ASP A 69 -5.52 -1.91 17.77
CA ASP A 69 -4.82 -3.11 17.29
C ASP A 69 -4.79 -3.23 15.77
N ILE A 70 -5.84 -2.76 15.10
CA ILE A 70 -5.98 -2.79 13.63
C ILE A 70 -5.25 -1.59 13.02
N ALA A 71 -5.43 -0.40 13.60
CA ALA A 71 -4.76 0.83 13.16
C ALA A 71 -3.24 0.70 13.26
N GLN A 72 -2.73 0.11 14.35
CA GLN A 72 -1.29 -0.15 14.52
C GLN A 72 -0.75 -1.08 13.42
N LYS A 73 -1.47 -2.15 13.08
CA LYS A 73 -1.08 -3.05 11.99
C LYS A 73 -1.07 -2.33 10.64
N TRP A 74 -2.03 -1.45 10.38
CA TRP A 74 -2.03 -0.63 9.17
C TRP A 74 -0.82 0.32 9.14
N SER A 75 -0.56 1.01 10.24
CA SER A 75 0.56 1.94 10.37
C SER A 75 1.89 1.22 10.13
N SER A 76 2.10 0.04 10.73
CA SER A 76 3.29 -0.77 10.48
C SER A 76 3.38 -1.25 9.03
N PHE A 77 2.26 -1.62 8.39
CA PHE A 77 2.24 -1.97 6.98
C PHE A 77 2.65 -0.78 6.10
N ILE A 78 2.07 0.40 6.30
CA ILE A 78 2.43 1.62 5.56
C ILE A 78 3.89 1.99 5.77
N ALA A 79 4.39 1.92 7.01
CA ALA A 79 5.81 2.15 7.30
C ALA A 79 6.72 1.18 6.51
N SER A 80 6.33 -0.09 6.38
CA SER A 80 7.08 -1.07 5.60
C SER A 80 7.09 -0.79 4.09
N LEU A 81 6.16 0.02 3.57
CA LEU A 81 6.16 0.41 2.16
C LEU A 81 7.32 1.34 1.80
N SER A 82 7.97 1.96 2.78
CA SER A 82 9.22 2.71 2.55
C SER A 82 10.29 1.84 1.90
N TYR A 83 10.35 0.54 2.21
CA TYR A 83 11.28 -0.41 1.58
C TYR A 83 10.97 -0.68 0.11
N VAL A 84 9.72 -0.51 -0.33
CA VAL A 84 9.33 -0.71 -1.73
C VAL A 84 10.01 0.32 -2.64
N LYS A 85 10.35 1.51 -2.11
CA LYS A 85 11.12 2.52 -2.85
C LYS A 85 12.51 2.03 -3.27
N ASN A 86 13.06 1.06 -2.55
CA ASN A 86 14.37 0.49 -2.84
C ASN A 86 14.30 -0.66 -3.85
N ILE A 87 13.10 -1.11 -4.21
CA ILE A 87 12.91 -2.15 -5.21
C ILE A 87 13.15 -1.51 -6.59
N LYS A 88 14.21 -1.98 -7.27
CA LYS A 88 14.47 -1.71 -8.68
C LYS A 88 14.22 -3.00 -9.46
N ILE A 89 13.28 -2.96 -10.40
CA ILE A 89 12.99 -4.11 -11.26
C ILE A 89 13.54 -3.79 -12.66
N PRO A 90 14.59 -4.49 -13.11
CA PRO A 90 15.12 -4.33 -14.47
C PRO A 90 14.04 -4.67 -15.49
N ARG A 91 13.90 -3.82 -16.51
CA ARG A 91 12.98 -4.08 -17.61
C ARG A 91 13.70 -4.89 -18.68
N PHE A 92 13.35 -6.17 -18.81
CA PHE A 92 13.78 -6.97 -19.96
C PHE A 92 12.87 -6.66 -21.14
N VAL A 93 13.43 -5.99 -22.14
CA VAL A 93 12.82 -5.87 -23.48
C VAL A 93 13.67 -6.73 -24.39
N LEU A 94 13.02 -7.68 -25.06
CA LEU A 94 13.60 -8.42 -26.17
C LEU A 94 13.62 -7.56 -27.43
#